data_AF-A0A6L3F219-F1
#
_entry.id   AF-A0A6L3F219-F1
#
_cell.length_a   1.000
_cell.length_b   1.000
_cell.length_c   1.000
_cell.angle_alpha   90.00
_cell.angle_beta   90.00
_cell.angle_gamma   90.00
#
_symmetry.space_group_name_H-M   'P 1'
#
loop_
_entity.id
_entity.type
_entity.pdbx_description
1 polymer ?
#
loop_
_entity_poly.entity_id
_entity_poly.type
_entity_poly.pdbx_seq_one_letter_code
_entity_poly.pdbx_strand_id
1 'polypeptide(L)'
;MNELFSPIPINQKGKFNSMATLHFDTDAGRMTAQTITTSKGNIETELNNLRNRMNSMVGAEWIAPAANQFQGEFENWANQLVQTLQALETLRTRLDQEISEWEAAAQNVA
;
A
#
# COMPACT_ATOMS: atom_id res chain seq x y z
N MET A 1 14.42 21.40 9.90
CA MET A 1 13.44 22.47 10.13
C MET A 1 12.59 22.59 8.87
N ASN A 2 11.28 22.71 9.08
CA ASN A 2 10.18 22.62 8.11
C ASN A 2 10.24 23.69 7.02
N GLU A 3 10.26 23.33 5.73
CA GLU A 3 9.94 24.27 4.64
C GLU A 3 9.35 23.58 3.40
N LEU A 4 8.20 22.90 3.50
CA LEU A 4 7.49 22.42 2.29
C LEU A 4 5.97 22.67 2.26
N PHE A 5 5.47 23.60 3.08
CA PHE A 5 4.09 24.10 2.94
C PHE A 5 4.07 25.61 3.02
N SER A 6 4.29 26.27 1.88
CA SER A 6 3.97 27.70 1.73
C SER A 6 2.49 27.84 1.33
N PRO A 7 1.71 28.74 1.96
CA PRO A 7 0.33 29.00 1.56
C PRO A 7 0.30 29.65 0.17
N ILE A 8 -0.63 29.20 -0.68
CA ILE A 8 -0.82 29.76 -2.03
C ILE A 8 -1.39 31.18 -1.90
N PRO A 9 -0.77 32.21 -2.52
CA PRO A 9 -1.27 33.57 -2.45
C PRO A 9 -2.54 33.74 -3.29
N ILE A 10 -3.60 34.26 -2.67
CA ILE A 10 -4.84 34.68 -3.33
C ILE A 10 -4.66 36.13 -3.78
N ASN A 11 -4.75 36.39 -5.10
CA ASN A 11 -5.61 37.41 -5.73
C ASN A 11 -5.01 38.01 -7.02
N GLN A 12 -5.71 37.90 -8.16
CA GLN A 12 -6.35 39.02 -8.89
C GLN A 12 -6.65 38.70 -10.37
N LYS A 13 -7.96 38.74 -10.68
CA LYS A 13 -8.60 39.14 -11.95
C LYS A 13 -8.00 38.62 -13.26
N GLY A 14 -8.61 37.56 -13.79
CA GLY A 14 -8.54 37.26 -15.22
C GLY A 14 -8.79 35.79 -15.51
N LYS A 15 -10.03 35.48 -15.92
CA LYS A 15 -10.49 34.18 -16.42
C LYS A 15 -10.46 33.08 -15.36
N PHE A 16 -11.65 32.73 -14.88
CA PHE A 16 -11.90 31.38 -14.37
C PHE A 16 -11.60 30.41 -15.53
N ASN A 17 -10.34 30.01 -15.70
CA ASN A 17 -10.05 28.71 -16.28
C ASN A 17 -10.77 27.73 -15.37
N SER A 18 -11.79 27.06 -15.90
CA SER A 18 -12.55 25.98 -15.30
C SER A 18 -11.76 25.34 -14.16
N MET A 19 -12.18 25.58 -12.92
CA MET A 19 -11.81 24.72 -11.80
C MET A 19 -12.01 23.31 -12.34
N ALA A 20 -10.94 22.53 -12.52
CA ALA A 20 -11.10 21.12 -12.79
C ALA A 20 -12.08 20.64 -11.72
N THR A 21 -13.26 20.18 -12.15
CA THR A 21 -14.30 19.75 -11.21
C THR A 21 -13.64 18.75 -10.28
N LEU A 22 -13.44 19.14 -9.03
CA LEU A 22 -12.89 18.29 -8.01
C LEU A 22 -13.91 17.17 -7.82
N HIS A 23 -13.58 15.97 -8.29
CA HIS A 23 -14.43 14.81 -8.28
C HIS A 23 -13.62 13.61 -7.76
N PHE A 24 -14.18 12.93 -6.76
CA PHE A 24 -13.70 11.64 -6.32
C PHE A 24 -14.88 10.68 -6.27
N ASP A 25 -14.76 9.58 -7.01
CA ASP A 25 -15.66 8.43 -6.91
C ASP A 25 -15.23 7.61 -5.68
N THR A 26 -15.93 7.83 -4.56
CA THR A 26 -15.64 7.18 -3.28
C THR A 26 -15.91 5.67 -3.33
N ASP A 27 -16.81 5.21 -4.18
CA ASP A 27 -17.07 3.78 -4.39
C ASP A 27 -15.89 3.11 -5.11
N ALA A 28 -15.37 3.75 -6.17
CA ALA A 28 -14.14 3.29 -6.83
C ALA A 28 -12.93 3.29 -5.86
N GLY A 29 -12.86 4.29 -4.97
CA GLY A 29 -11.87 4.34 -3.88
C GLY A 29 -11.99 3.13 -2.94
N ARG A 30 -13.20 2.81 -2.46
CA ARG A 30 -13.46 1.66 -1.58
C ARG A 30 -13.12 0.34 -2.26
N MET A 31 -13.45 0.18 -3.55
CA MET A 31 -13.07 -1.00 -4.32
C MET A 31 -11.55 -1.16 -4.42
N THR A 32 -10.83 -0.05 -4.60
CA THR A 32 -9.36 -0.04 -4.63
C THR A 32 -8.78 -0.45 -3.28
N ALA A 33 -9.28 0.11 -2.17
CA ALA A 33 -8.86 -0.26 -0.82
C ALA A 33 -9.09 -1.76 -0.54
N GLN A 34 -10.24 -2.30 -0.95
CA GLN A 34 -10.55 -3.73 -0.82
C GLN A 34 -9.60 -4.61 -1.64
N THR A 35 -9.28 -4.19 -2.86
CA THR A 35 -8.34 -4.91 -3.73
C THR A 35 -6.94 -4.96 -3.11
N ILE A 36 -6.50 -3.88 -2.47
CA ILE A 36 -5.24 -3.82 -1.73
C ILE A 36 -5.26 -4.82 -0.57
N THR A 37 -6.29 -4.80 0.27
CA THR A 37 -6.43 -5.72 1.41
C THR A 37 -6.41 -7.18 0.96
N THR A 38 -7.17 -7.53 -0.08
CA THR A 38 -7.20 -8.89 -0.64
C THR A 38 -5.83 -9.30 -1.18
N SER A 39 -5.17 -8.43 -1.95
CA SER A 39 -3.86 -8.72 -2.55
C SER A 39 -2.80 -8.96 -1.47
N LYS A 40 -2.80 -8.13 -0.41
CA LYS A 40 -1.91 -8.31 0.74
C LYS A 40 -2.11 -9.67 1.39
N GLY A 41 -3.35 -10.05 1.73
CA GLY A 41 -3.64 -11.34 2.36
C GLY A 41 -3.25 -12.55 1.50
N ASN A 42 -3.42 -12.45 0.18
CA ASN A 42 -2.96 -13.48 -0.75
C ASN A 42 -1.44 -13.62 -0.73
N ILE A 43 -0.70 -12.51 -0.77
CA ILE A 43 0.77 -12.53 -0.73
C ILE A 43 1.28 -13.09 0.61
N GLU A 44 0.67 -12.71 1.74
CA GLU A 44 1.02 -13.26 3.06
C GLU A 44 0.81 -14.78 3.13
N THR A 45 -0.28 -15.26 2.54
CA THR A 45 -0.57 -16.70 2.45
C THR A 45 0.49 -17.43 1.62
N GLU A 46 0.81 -16.92 0.43
CA GLU A 46 1.82 -17.53 -0.43
C GLU A 46 3.22 -17.47 0.17
N LEU A 47 3.58 -16.39 0.87
CA LEU A 47 4.85 -16.31 1.58
C LEU A 47 4.98 -17.39 2.65
N ASN A 48 3.90 -17.65 3.40
CA ASN A 48 3.88 -18.73 4.40
C ASN A 48 3.99 -20.11 3.75
N ASN A 49 3.34 -20.33 2.61
CA ASN A 49 3.48 -21.57 1.84
C ASN A 49 4.93 -21.78 1.38
N LEU A 50 5.57 -20.73 0.86
CA LEU A 50 6.97 -20.77 0.42
C LEU A 50 7.92 -21.07 1.58
N ARG A 51 7.71 -20.43 2.75
CA ARG A 51 8.47 -20.73 3.97
C ARG A 51 8.39 -22.19 4.36
N ASN A 52 7.18 -22.75 4.38
CA ASN A 52 6.96 -24.16 4.72
C ASN A 52 7.67 -25.08 3.72
N ARG A 53 7.62 -24.77 2.42
CA ARG A 53 8.33 -25.54 1.39
C ARG A 53 9.85 -25.44 1.56
N MET A 54 10.38 -24.24 1.81
CA MET A 54 11.80 -24.00 2.03
C MET A 54 12.32 -24.84 3.20
N ASN A 55 11.62 -24.78 4.34
CA ASN A 55 11.97 -25.51 5.54
C ASN A 55 11.88 -27.03 5.37
N SER A 56 10.96 -27.51 4.53
CA SER A 56 10.84 -28.94 4.22
C SER A 56 11.93 -29.42 3.25
N MET A 57 12.43 -28.53 2.39
CA MET A 57 13.46 -28.85 1.41
C MET A 57 14.85 -28.89 2.04
N VAL A 58 15.21 -27.87 2.84
CA VAL A 58 16.55 -27.73 3.42
C VAL A 58 16.76 -28.76 4.53
N GLY A 59 17.84 -29.54 4.41
CA GLY A 59 18.18 -30.57 5.40
C GLY A 59 17.47 -31.92 5.18
N ALA A 60 16.55 -32.01 4.22
CA ALA A 60 15.89 -33.26 3.83
C ALA A 60 16.09 -33.56 2.34
N GLU A 61 15.45 -32.78 1.45
CA GLU A 61 15.58 -32.95 0.00
C GLU A 61 16.89 -32.36 -0.53
N TRP A 62 17.37 -31.28 0.09
CA TRP A 62 18.60 -30.61 -0.27
C TRP A 62 19.53 -30.51 0.96
N ILE A 63 20.55 -31.37 0.96
CA ILE A 63 21.55 -31.46 2.03
C ILE A 63 22.89 -30.97 1.49
N ALA A 64 23.13 -29.66 1.60
CA ALA A 64 24.40 -29.05 1.24
C ALA A 64 24.60 -27.72 1.99
N PRO A 65 25.84 -27.23 2.18
CA PRO A 65 26.08 -25.90 2.73
C PRO A 65 25.36 -24.79 1.94
N ALA A 66 25.30 -24.92 0.62
CA ALA A 66 24.58 -24.00 -0.27
C ALA A 66 23.07 -23.93 0.03
N ALA A 67 22.46 -25.00 0.53
CA ALA A 67 21.03 -25.01 0.90
C ALA A 67 20.77 -24.07 2.08
N ASN A 68 21.63 -24.10 3.10
CA ASN A 68 21.53 -23.22 4.26
C ASN A 68 21.78 -21.75 3.86
N GLN A 69 22.74 -21.50 2.96
CA GLN A 69 22.97 -20.15 2.43
C GLN A 69 21.73 -19.62 1.72
N PHE A 70 21.15 -20.43 0.81
CA PHE A 70 19.94 -20.05 0.09
C PHE A 70 18.75 -19.81 1.01
N GLN A 71 18.59 -20.61 2.07
CA GLN A 71 17.55 -20.37 3.09
C GLN A 71 17.72 -19.01 3.77
N GLY A 72 18.95 -18.62 4.10
CA GLY A 72 19.24 -17.30 4.67
C GLY A 72 18.91 -16.16 3.71
N GLU A 73 19.28 -16.30 2.43
CA GLU A 73 18.92 -15.34 1.37
C GLU A 73 17.40 -15.21 1.20
N PHE A 74 16.69 -16.34 1.24
CA PHE A 74 15.23 -16.39 1.18
C PHE A 74 14.57 -15.67 2.36
N GLU A 75 15.01 -15.91 3.61
CA GLU A 75 14.44 -15.22 4.77
C GLU A 75 14.72 -13.72 4.76
N ASN A 76 15.90 -13.30 4.29
CA ASN A 76 16.20 -11.88 4.10
C ASN A 76 15.24 -11.23 3.09
N TRP A 77 15.00 -11.88 1.95
CA TRP A 77 14.03 -11.41 0.97
C TRP A 77 12.60 -11.40 1.52
N ALA A 78 12.18 -12.45 2.23
CA ALA A 78 10.87 -12.55 2.86
C ALA A 78 10.61 -11.39 3.82
N ASN A 79 11.61 -10.99 4.60
CA ASN A 79 11.50 -9.86 5.51
C ASN A 79 11.33 -8.51 4.78
N GLN A 80 12.00 -8.31 3.65
CA GLN A 80 11.81 -7.12 2.81
C GLN A 80 10.40 -7.07 2.19
N LEU A 81 9.87 -8.23 1.78
CA LEU A 81 8.50 -8.33 1.30
C LEU A 81 7.50 -7.95 2.40
N VAL A 82 7.67 -8.44 3.63
CA VAL A 82 6.80 -8.08 4.77
C VAL A 82 6.80 -6.56 5.02
N GLN A 83 7.97 -5.91 4.95
CA GLN A 83 8.05 -4.44 5.07
C GLN A 83 7.29 -3.73 3.95
N THR A 84 7.36 -4.26 2.73
CA THR A 84 6.61 -3.72 1.58
C THR A 84 5.10 -3.85 1.78
N LEU A 85 4.63 -4.97 2.32
CA LEU A 85 3.22 -5.18 2.63
C LEU A 85 2.71 -4.27 3.76
N GLN A 86 3.57 -3.90 4.71
CA GLN A 86 3.25 -2.88 5.72
C GLN A 86 3.13 -1.48 5.12
N ALA A 87 4.00 -1.12 4.16
CA ALA A 87 3.87 0.13 3.43
C ALA A 87 2.58 0.18 2.60
N LEU A 88 2.19 -0.96 2.01
CA LEU A 88 0.93 -1.10 1.28
C LEU A 88 -0.29 -0.90 2.20
N GLU A 89 -0.27 -1.42 3.42
CA GLU A 89 -1.31 -1.17 4.44
C GLU A 89 -1.43 0.31 4.80
N THR A 90 -0.29 0.99 4.91
CA THR A 90 -0.25 2.43 5.19
C THR A 90 -0.91 3.23 4.07
N LEU A 91 -0.65 2.87 2.80
CA LEU A 91 -1.30 3.51 1.65
C LEU A 91 -2.81 3.25 1.63
N ARG A 92 -3.24 2.02 1.93
CA ARG A 92 -4.65 1.67 2.04
C ARG A 92 -5.36 2.47 3.13
N THR A 93 -4.72 2.63 4.29
CA THR A 93 -5.26 3.45 5.40
C THR A 93 -5.39 4.91 5.00
N ARG A 94 -4.40 5.46 4.29
CA ARG A 94 -4.49 6.83 3.77
C ARG A 94 -5.66 6.98 2.78
N LEU A 95 -5.88 6.00 1.90
CA LEU A 95 -7.00 6.03 0.95
C LEU A 95 -8.36 6.05 1.68
N ASP A 96 -8.52 5.26 2.74
CA ASP A 96 -9.73 5.29 3.58
C ASP A 96 -9.97 6.66 4.22
N GLN A 97 -8.90 7.35 4.64
CA GLN A 97 -9.00 8.69 5.21
C GLN A 97 -9.51 9.69 4.16
N GLU A 98 -8.93 9.68 2.96
CA GLU A 98 -9.37 10.53 1.85
C GLU A 98 -10.85 10.26 1.51
N ILE A 99 -11.27 8.99 1.43
CA ILE A 99 -12.68 8.62 1.22
C ILE A 99 -13.58 9.26 2.28
N SER A 100 -13.20 9.15 3.55
CA SER A 100 -13.97 9.69 4.67
C SER A 100 -14.08 11.21 4.62
N GLU A 101 -12.99 11.90 4.28
CA GLU A 101 -12.96 13.36 4.14
C GLU A 101 -13.86 13.84 2.99
N TRP A 102 -13.84 13.14 1.85
CA TRP A 102 -14.70 13.47 0.71
C TRP A 102 -16.18 13.20 0.98
N GLU A 103 -16.51 12.10 1.66
CA GLU A 103 -17.89 11.80 2.06
C GLU A 103 -18.43 12.85 3.05
N ALA A 104 -17.60 13.30 4.00
CA ALA A 104 -17.96 14.38 4.92
C ALA A 104 -18.14 15.73 4.19
N ALA A 105 -17.26 16.05 3.23
CA ALA A 105 -17.39 17.27 2.44
C ALA A 105 -18.68 17.29 1.61
N ALA A 106 -19.04 16.16 0.97
CA ALA A 106 -20.27 16.04 0.18
C ALA A 106 -21.53 16.28 1.04
N GLN A 107 -21.54 15.81 2.28
CA GLN A 107 -22.66 16.02 3.22
C GLN A 107 -22.81 17.48 3.67
N ASN A 108 -21.72 18.25 3.71
CA ASN A 108 -21.75 19.66 4.14
C ASN A 108 -22.14 20.64 3.01
N VAL A 109 -22.12 20.17 1.75
CA VAL A 109 -22.45 20.98 0.56
C VAL A 109 -23.85 20.65 0.02
N ALA A 110 -24.46 19.56 0.48
CA ALA A 110 -25.86 19.18 0.21
C ALA A 110 -26.83 19.90 1.16
#